data_AF-A0A9P0IIS8-F1
#
_entry.id   AF-A0A9P0IIS8-F1
#
_cell.length_a   1.000
_cell.length_b   1.000
_cell.length_c   1.000
_cell.angle_alpha   90.00
_cell.angle_beta   90.00
_cell.angle_gamma   90.00
#
_symmetry.space_group_name_H-M   'P 1'
#
loop_
_entity.id
_entity.type
_entity.pdbx_description
1 polymer ?
#
loop_
_entity_poly.entity_id
_entity_poly.type
_entity_poly.pdbx_seq_one_letter_code
_entity_poly.pdbx_strand_id
1 'polypeptide(L)'
;MESKPGKERLNATLRKEWSPERVFVKIVLLIKRNIPNVNVYTLLRESRVLPGFRALTAATCFSSILKLKQARRIDVLKDPTTLEIVNITIADEEQVHHNIRS
;
A
#
# COMPACT_ATOMS: atom_id res chain seq x y z
N MET A 1 22.60 23.34 3.96
CA MET A 1 22.25 21.92 3.75
C MET A 1 21.44 21.83 2.46
N GLU A 2 22.12 21.72 1.33
CA GLU A 2 21.45 21.57 0.03
C GLU A 2 21.01 20.13 -0.13
N SER A 3 19.71 19.93 -0.09
CA SER A 3 19.08 18.68 -0.51
C SER A 3 19.41 18.44 -1.98
N LYS A 4 20.16 17.36 -2.28
CA LYS A 4 20.49 16.98 -3.66
C LYS A 4 19.18 16.80 -4.43
N PRO A 5 18.92 17.56 -5.52
CA PRO A 5 17.62 17.60 -6.21
C PRO A 5 17.11 16.24 -6.70
N GLY A 6 18.00 15.24 -6.83
CA GLY A 6 17.63 13.85 -7.12
C GLY A 6 16.90 13.12 -5.98
N LYS A 7 17.21 13.38 -4.71
CA LYS A 7 16.59 12.68 -3.56
C LYS A 7 15.16 13.14 -3.31
N GLU A 8 14.90 14.44 -3.41
CA GLU A 8 13.55 14.99 -3.26
C GLU A 8 12.61 14.52 -4.37
N ARG A 9 13.08 14.55 -5.62
CA ARG A 9 12.31 14.07 -6.76
C ARG A 9 11.96 12.59 -6.61
N LEU A 10 12.90 11.78 -6.14
CA LEU A 10 12.68 10.36 -5.89
C LEU A 10 11.67 10.11 -4.76
N ASN A 11 11.77 10.86 -3.67
CA ASN A 11 10.81 10.79 -2.57
C ASN A 11 9.40 11.19 -3.03
N ALA A 12 9.28 12.21 -3.88
CA ALA A 12 8.01 12.60 -4.48
C ALA A 12 7.43 11.49 -5.36
N THR A 13 8.26 10.84 -6.19
CA THR A 13 7.85 9.68 -7.00
C THR A 13 7.35 8.54 -6.13
N LEU A 14 8.09 8.17 -5.08
CA LEU A 14 7.69 7.10 -4.16
C LEU A 14 6.36 7.40 -3.47
N ARG A 15 6.18 8.63 -2.98
CA ARG A 15 4.93 9.07 -2.34
C ARG A 15 3.74 9.05 -3.31
N LYS A 16 3.96 9.37 -4.58
CA LYS A 16 2.93 9.30 -5.62
C LYS A 16 2.55 7.85 -5.94
N GLU A 17 3.52 6.98 -6.15
CA GLU A 17 3.29 5.56 -6.50
C GLU A 17 2.69 4.74 -5.36
N TRP A 18 2.98 5.15 -4.12
CA TRP A 18 2.51 4.49 -2.90
C TRP A 18 1.52 5.36 -2.13
N SER A 19 0.78 6.24 -2.82
CA SER A 19 -0.34 7.01 -2.22
C SER A 19 -1.46 6.07 -1.74
N PRO A 20 -2.35 6.52 -0.84
CA PRO A 20 -3.49 5.71 -0.38
C PRO A 20 -4.32 5.13 -1.53
N GLU A 21 -4.62 5.92 -2.56
CA GLU A 21 -5.42 5.52 -3.71
C GLU A 21 -4.70 4.43 -4.51
N ARG A 22 -3.40 4.63 -4.78
CA ARG A 22 -2.58 3.64 -5.51
C ARG A 22 -2.40 2.35 -4.71
N VAL A 23 -2.24 2.45 -3.39
CA VAL A 23 -2.17 1.27 -2.50
C VAL A 23 -3.50 0.53 -2.47
N PHE A 24 -4.63 1.24 -2.42
CA PHE A 24 -5.95 0.62 -2.50
C PHE A 24 -6.15 -0.15 -3.81
N VAL A 25 -5.80 0.45 -4.95
CA VAL A 25 -5.84 -0.24 -6.26
C VAL A 25 -4.98 -1.50 -6.25
N LYS A 26 -3.78 -1.46 -5.66
CA LYS A 26 -2.91 -2.65 -5.52
C LYS A 26 -3.58 -3.75 -4.69
N ILE A 27 -4.17 -3.40 -3.55
CA ILE A 27 -4.89 -4.34 -2.68
C ILE A 27 -6.04 -5.00 -3.48
N VAL A 28 -6.87 -4.20 -4.14
CA VAL A 28 -8.00 -4.67 -4.96
C VAL A 28 -7.53 -5.63 -6.05
N LEU A 29 -6.46 -5.29 -6.78
CA LEU A 29 -5.93 -6.13 -7.85
C LEU A 29 -5.41 -7.47 -7.32
N LEU A 30 -4.78 -7.50 -6.15
CA LEU A 30 -4.29 -8.73 -5.54
C LEU A 30 -5.45 -9.62 -5.06
N ILE A 31 -6.47 -9.02 -4.42
CA ILE A 31 -7.67 -9.74 -4.01
C ILE A 31 -8.40 -10.32 -5.23
N LYS A 32 -8.58 -9.54 -6.30
CA LYS A 32 -9.19 -10.02 -7.56
C LYS A 32 -8.39 -11.14 -8.25
N ARG A 33 -7.08 -11.21 -8.02
CA ARG A 33 -6.22 -12.30 -8.49
C ARG A 33 -6.24 -13.51 -7.56
N ASN A 34 -7.10 -13.53 -6.55
CA ASN A 34 -7.18 -14.57 -5.52
C ASN A 34 -5.85 -14.79 -4.79
N ILE A 35 -5.06 -13.74 -4.60
CA ILE A 35 -3.85 -13.83 -3.78
C ILE A 35 -4.27 -13.88 -2.30
N PRO A 36 -4.00 -14.99 -1.60
CA PRO A 36 -4.36 -15.10 -0.18
C PRO A 36 -3.47 -14.18 0.66
N ASN A 37 -3.99 -13.72 1.80
CA ASN A 37 -3.24 -12.99 2.81
C ASN A 37 -2.49 -11.77 2.26
N VAL A 38 -3.23 -10.81 1.71
CA VAL A 38 -2.64 -9.57 1.22
C VAL A 38 -2.05 -8.81 2.41
N ASN A 39 -0.73 -8.67 2.43
CA ASN A 39 -0.01 -7.93 3.47
C ASN A 39 1.03 -7.01 2.83
N VAL A 40 1.79 -6.30 3.67
CA VAL A 40 2.82 -5.35 3.19
C VAL A 40 3.88 -6.07 2.36
N TYR A 41 4.30 -7.26 2.77
CA TYR A 41 5.27 -8.04 2.01
C TYR A 41 4.76 -8.38 0.61
N THR A 42 3.52 -8.89 0.52
CA THR A 42 2.88 -9.21 -0.76
C THR A 42 2.71 -7.95 -1.62
N LEU A 43 2.27 -6.82 -1.05
CA LEU A 43 2.15 -5.56 -1.78
C LEU A 43 3.48 -5.10 -2.39
N LEU A 44 4.58 -5.22 -1.64
CA LEU A 44 5.92 -4.86 -2.11
C LEU A 44 6.47 -5.86 -3.13
N ARG A 45 6.19 -7.15 -2.98
CA ARG A 45 6.65 -8.18 -3.91
C ARG A 45 5.96 -8.08 -5.27
N GLU A 46 4.65 -7.81 -5.26
CA GLU A 46 3.82 -7.80 -6.47
C GLU A 46 3.75 -6.42 -7.16
N SER A 47 4.43 -5.40 -6.61
CA SER A 47 4.49 -4.05 -7.17
C SER A 47 5.93 -3.62 -7.47
N ARG A 48 6.07 -2.63 -8.35
CA ARG A 48 7.37 -2.01 -8.63
C ARG A 48 7.92 -1.32 -7.38
N VAL A 49 9.03 -1.83 -6.88
CA VAL A 49 9.86 -1.20 -5.83
C VAL A 49 11.18 -0.78 -6.46
N LEU A 50 11.61 0.46 -6.23
CA LEU A 50 12.88 0.94 -6.76
C LEU A 50 14.05 0.26 -6.04
N PRO A 51 15.06 -0.25 -6.76
CA PRO A 51 16.25 -0.87 -6.15
C PRO A 51 16.89 0.06 -5.12
N GLY A 52 17.19 -0.47 -3.93
CA GLY A 52 17.76 0.30 -2.82
C GLY A 52 16.75 1.10 -1.97
N PHE A 53 15.46 1.16 -2.35
CA PHE A 53 14.44 1.96 -1.65
C PHE A 53 13.37 1.15 -0.92
N ARG A 54 13.58 -0.17 -0.75
CA ARG A 54 12.59 -1.08 -0.16
C ARG A 54 12.06 -0.63 1.20
N ALA A 55 12.93 -0.19 2.10
CA ALA A 55 12.54 0.27 3.43
C ALA A 55 11.66 1.53 3.37
N LEU A 56 12.04 2.50 2.55
CA LEU A 56 11.26 3.73 2.37
C LEU A 56 9.91 3.46 1.70
N THR A 57 9.89 2.56 0.73
CA THR A 57 8.66 2.08 0.10
C THR A 57 7.74 1.41 1.11
N ALA A 58 8.27 0.52 1.96
CA ALA A 58 7.50 -0.12 3.03
C ALA A 58 6.90 0.91 3.99
N ALA A 59 7.70 1.87 4.47
CA ALA A 59 7.22 2.92 5.37
C ALA A 59 6.11 3.80 4.74
N THR A 60 6.26 4.12 3.45
CA THR A 60 5.23 4.86 2.69
C THR A 60 3.97 4.03 2.53
N CYS A 61 4.10 2.73 2.23
CA CYS A 61 2.99 1.81 2.13
C CYS A 61 2.23 1.68 3.46
N PHE A 62 2.92 1.52 4.59
CA PHE A 62 2.32 1.51 5.92
C PHE A 62 1.52 2.79 6.21
N SER A 63 2.08 3.95 5.88
CA SER A 63 1.40 5.24 6.05
C SER A 63 0.11 5.31 5.24
N SER A 64 0.11 4.77 4.03
CA SER A 64 -1.07 4.70 3.16
C SER A 64 -2.11 3.70 3.67
N ILE A 65 -1.68 2.53 4.16
CA ILE A 65 -2.56 1.55 4.83
C ILE A 65 -3.24 2.17 6.04
N LEU A 66 -2.51 2.91 6.87
CA LEU A 66 -3.09 3.61 8.03
C LEU A 66 -4.19 4.57 7.61
N LYS A 67 -3.94 5.40 6.58
CA LYS A 67 -4.93 6.34 6.04
C LYS A 67 -6.18 5.62 5.49
N LEU A 68 -5.98 4.52 4.75
CA LEU A 68 -7.10 3.72 4.23
C LEU A 68 -7.93 3.09 5.35
N LYS A 69 -7.28 2.59 6.41
CA LYS A 69 -7.96 2.06 7.60
C LYS A 69 -8.75 3.14 8.33
N GLN A 70 -8.16 4.32 8.53
CA GLN A 70 -8.84 5.47 9.16
C GLN A 70 -10.05 5.93 8.35
N ALA A 71 -9.96 5.89 7.02
CA ALA A 71 -11.06 6.17 6.11
C ALA A 71 -12.05 4.99 5.96
N ARG A 72 -11.89 3.90 6.73
CA ARG A 72 -12.73 2.70 6.71
C ARG A 72 -12.87 2.05 5.32
N ARG A 73 -11.82 2.14 4.50
CA ARG A 73 -11.79 1.52 3.16
C ARG A 73 -11.26 0.09 3.18
N ILE A 74 -10.45 -0.24 4.17
CA ILE A 74 -9.85 -1.55 4.36
C ILE A 74 -9.93 -1.96 5.82
N ASP A 75 -9.99 -3.28 6.03
CA ASP A 75 -9.71 -3.90 7.31
C ASP A 75 -8.31 -4.47 7.33
N VAL A 76 -7.72 -4.52 8.53
CA VAL A 76 -6.35 -4.96 8.74
C VAL A 76 -6.38 -5.98 9.88
N LEU A 77 -6.03 -7.22 9.56
CA LEU A 77 -5.79 -8.28 10.53
C LEU A 77 -4.30 -8.27 10.90
N LYS A 78 -4.04 -8.32 12.21
CA LYS A 78 -2.69 -8.40 12.75
C LYS A 78 -2.49 -9.69 13.52
N ASP A 79 -1.28 -10.20 13.48
CA ASP A 79 -0.83 -11.19 14.44
C ASP A 79 -0.77 -10.54 15.85
N PRO A 80 -1.40 -11.10 16.89
CA PRO A 80 -1.43 -10.50 18.22
C PRO A 80 -0.08 -10.57 18.95
N THR A 81 0.84 -11.43 18.52
CA THR A 81 2.14 -11.65 19.13
C THR A 81 3.23 -10.82 18.45
N THR A 82 3.28 -10.81 17.11
CA THR A 82 4.29 -10.08 16.35
C THR A 82 3.86 -8.67 15.95
N LEU A 83 2.55 -8.37 16.04
CA LEU A 83 1.92 -7.13 15.58
C LEU A 83 2.03 -6.90 14.06
N GLU A 84 2.53 -7.88 13.31
CA GLU A 84 2.62 -7.81 11.87
C GLU A 84 1.24 -7.83 11.24
N ILE A 85 1.08 -7.08 10.15
CA ILE A 85 -0.12 -7.13 9.33
C ILE A 85 -0.08 -8.43 8.55
N VAL A 86 -0.96 -9.37 8.88
CA VAL A 86 -1.02 -10.70 8.24
C VAL A 86 -2.02 -10.75 7.10
N ASN A 87 -3.06 -9.90 7.14
CA ASN A 87 -4.02 -9.79 6.06
C ASN A 87 -4.66 -8.39 5.99
N ILE A 88 -5.06 -8.00 4.79
CA ILE A 88 -5.73 -6.75 4.46
C ILE A 88 -6.91 -7.11 3.56
N THR A 89 -8.11 -6.73 3.97
CA THR A 89 -9.36 -6.95 3.22
C THR A 89 -10.02 -5.62 2.90
N ILE A 90 -10.93 -5.62 1.93
CA ILE A 90 -11.72 -4.44 1.58
C ILE A 90 -12.91 -4.40 2.55
N ALA A 91 -13.13 -3.24 3.17
CA ALA A 91 -14.20 -3.09 4.18
C ALA A 91 -15.59 -2.87 3.57
N ASP A 92 -15.66 -2.48 2.29
CA ASP A 92 -16.91 -2.17 1.59
C ASP A 92 -16.80 -2.54 0.10
N GLU A 93 -17.53 -3.58 -0.33
CA GLU A 93 -17.49 -4.12 -1.69
C GLU A 93 -18.09 -3.16 -2.73
N GLU A 94 -19.02 -2.27 -2.37
CA GLU A 94 -19.63 -1.32 -3.31
C GLU A 94 -18.63 -0.28 -3.84
N GLN A 95 -17.61 0.10 -3.05
CA GLN A 95 -16.57 1.06 -3.44
C GLN A 95 -15.58 0.50 -4.48
N VAL A 96 -15.56 -0.82 -4.70
CA VAL A 96 -14.64 -1.49 -5.62
C VAL A 96 -14.99 -1.17 -7.08
N HIS A 97 -16.27 -0.97 -7.39
CA HIS A 97 -16.73 -0.73 -8.77
C HIS A 97 -16.44 0.69 -9.27
N HIS A 98 -16.42 1.70 -8.38
CA HIS A 98 -16.16 3.09 -8.76
C HIS A 98 -14.68 3.34 -9.08
N ASN A 99 -13.76 2.79 -8.30
CA ASN A 99 -12.33 3.11 -8.39
C ASN A 99 -11.55 2.36 -9.49
N ILE A 100 -12.20 1.44 -10.20
CA ILE A 100 -11.57 0.64 -11.28
C ILE A 100 -11.89 1.23 -12.67
N ARG A 101 -12.86 2.14 -12.77
CA ARG A 101 -13.30 2.76 -14.02
C ARG A 101 -12.84 4.21 -14.21
N SER A 102 -11.99 4.72 -13.33
CA SER A 102 -11.45 6.10 -13.34
C SER A 102 -9.99 6.14 -13.75
#